data_AF-A0A550H0P3-F1
#
_entry.id   AF-A0A550H0P3-F1
#
_cell.length_a   1.000
_cell.length_b   1.000
_cell.length_c   1.000
_cell.angle_alpha   90.00
_cell.angle_beta   90.00
_cell.angle_gamma   90.00
#
_symmetry.space_group_name_H-M   'P 1'
#
loop_
_entity.id
_entity.type
_entity.pdbx_description
1 polymer ?
#
loop_
_entity_poly.entity_id
_entity_poly.type
_entity_poly.pdbx_seq_one_letter_code
_entity_poly.pdbx_strand_id
1 'polypeptide(L)'
;MNAEPFWMKPKKIVLRDGTEITLRPEIESDFDLTWEMFSSFSDETLEFLPIPFDRERVEGWFKNIDYSKALPILGFVETDEGTKMVTSASLSFQQNDVFKHKATFGISV
;
A
#
# COMPACT_ATOMS: atom_id res chain seq x y z
N MET A 1 16.19 -0.82 -22.99
CA MET A 1 16.07 -1.27 -21.59
C MET A 1 15.28 -0.21 -20.85
N ASN A 2 14.03 -0.48 -20.51
CA ASN A 2 13.29 0.43 -19.63
C ASN A 2 13.84 0.24 -18.24
N ALA A 3 14.60 1.21 -17.75
CA ALA A 3 15.05 1.23 -16.36
C ALA A 3 13.83 1.35 -15.46
N GLU A 4 13.77 0.58 -14.38
CA GLU A 4 12.73 0.76 -13.37
C GLU A 4 12.80 2.18 -12.81
N PRO A 5 11.66 2.83 -12.58
CA PRO A 5 11.62 4.14 -11.97
C PRO A 5 12.31 4.13 -10.60
N PHE A 6 13.02 5.20 -10.25
CA PHE A 6 13.76 5.27 -8.98
C PHE A 6 12.88 5.04 -7.74
N TRP A 7 11.58 5.35 -7.84
CA TRP A 7 10.60 5.22 -6.78
C TRP A 7 10.14 3.77 -6.55
N MET A 8 10.46 2.83 -7.44
CA MET A 8 10.24 1.39 -7.22
C MET A 8 11.22 0.77 -6.22
N LYS A 9 12.32 1.47 -5.90
CA LYS A 9 13.34 0.93 -5.01
C LYS A 9 12.81 0.87 -3.57
N PRO A 10 12.86 -0.30 -2.91
CA PRO A 10 12.49 -0.41 -1.50
C PRO A 10 13.34 0.49 -0.61
N LYS A 11 12.70 1.08 0.40
CA LYS A 11 13.33 1.92 1.42
C LYS A 11 13.16 1.30 2.79
N LYS A 12 14.28 0.99 3.45
CA LYS A 12 14.27 0.58 4.85
C LYS A 12 14.25 1.78 5.77
N ILE A 13 13.42 1.75 6.80
CA ILE A 13 13.34 2.74 7.88
C ILE A 13 13.32 2.02 9.22
N VAL A 14 13.77 2.71 10.27
CA VAL A 14 13.70 2.23 11.66
C VAL A 14 12.77 3.15 12.43
N LEU A 15 11.73 2.59 13.04
CA LEU A 15 10.79 3.32 13.87
C LEU A 15 11.41 3.68 15.22
N ARG A 16 10.73 4.53 16.00
CA ARG A 16 11.23 5.00 17.31
C ARG A 16 11.39 3.88 18.33
N ASP A 17 10.63 2.81 18.20
CA ASP A 17 10.68 1.61 19.04
C ASP A 17 11.76 0.60 18.60
N GLY A 18 12.48 0.89 17.52
CA GLY A 18 13.51 0.01 16.95
C GLY A 18 12.99 -0.95 15.87
N THR A 19 11.68 -0.96 15.57
CA THR A 19 11.12 -1.82 14.52
C THR A 19 11.63 -1.41 13.14
N GLU A 20 12.15 -2.35 12.36
CA GLU A 20 12.55 -2.13 10.97
C GLU A 20 11.35 -2.31 10.03
N ILE A 21 11.07 -1.31 9.19
CA ILE A 21 10.04 -1.36 8.16
C ILE A 21 10.68 -1.23 6.77
N THR A 22 10.25 -2.05 5.83
CA THR A 22 10.54 -1.87 4.40
C THR A 22 9.34 -1.24 3.70
N LEU A 23 9.51 -0.03 3.18
CA LEU A 23 8.52 0.69 2.38
C LEU A 23 8.81 0.50 0.88
N ARG A 24 7.81 0.12 0.10
CA ARG A 24 7.92 0.07 -1.38
C ARG A 24 6.54 0.21 -2.03
N PRO A 25 6.49 0.55 -3.33
CA PRO A 25 5.23 0.47 -4.07
C PRO A 25 4.64 -0.94 -4.02
N GLU A 26 3.31 -1.00 -4.08
CA GLU A 26 2.59 -2.26 -4.27
C GLU A 26 3.00 -2.94 -5.58
N ILE A 27 2.95 -4.26 -5.63
CA ILE A 27 3.07 -5.07 -6.84
C ILE A 27 1.99 -6.16 -6.83
N GLU A 28 1.72 -6.78 -7.99
CA GLU A 28 0.63 -7.77 -8.13
C GLU A 28 0.71 -8.92 -7.12
N SER A 29 1.92 -9.35 -6.73
CA SER A 29 2.13 -10.44 -5.76
C SER A 29 1.85 -10.06 -4.31
N ASP A 30 1.53 -8.80 -4.00
CA ASP A 30 1.25 -8.34 -2.63
C ASP A 30 -0.18 -8.61 -2.18
N PHE A 31 -1.02 -9.17 -3.07
CA PHE A 31 -2.42 -9.45 -2.78
C PHE A 31 -2.62 -10.24 -1.50
N ASP A 32 -1.93 -11.37 -1.34
CA ASP A 32 -2.12 -12.25 -0.18
C ASP A 32 -1.72 -11.56 1.13
N LEU A 33 -0.58 -10.87 1.13
CA LEU A 33 -0.10 -10.10 2.30
C LEU A 33 -1.05 -8.95 2.67
N THR A 34 -1.61 -8.29 1.65
CA THR A 34 -2.57 -7.21 1.84
C THR A 34 -3.88 -7.74 2.40
N TRP A 35 -4.38 -8.85 1.84
CA TRP A 35 -5.58 -9.51 2.32
C TRP A 35 -5.43 -9.98 3.76
N GLU A 36 -4.29 -10.58 4.12
CA GLU A 36 -3.98 -10.99 5.49
C GLU A 36 -4.04 -9.81 6.46
N MET A 37 -3.42 -8.68 6.11
CA MET A 37 -3.43 -7.47 6.93
C MET A 37 -4.85 -6.94 7.17
N PHE A 38 -5.63 -6.71 6.11
CA PHE A 38 -7.00 -6.21 6.26
C PHE A 38 -7.93 -7.21 6.98
N SER A 39 -7.71 -8.52 6.81
CA SER A 39 -8.47 -9.56 7.51
C SER A 39 -8.15 -9.66 9.00
N SER A 40 -7.02 -9.09 9.43
CA SER A 40 -6.59 -9.08 10.83
C SER A 40 -7.19 -7.94 11.66
N PHE A 41 -7.88 -7.00 11.00
CA PHE A 41 -8.52 -5.87 11.69
C PHE A 41 -9.63 -6.33 12.63
N SER A 42 -9.66 -5.73 13.82
CA SER A 42 -10.75 -5.94 14.76
C SER A 42 -12.03 -5.25 14.28
N ASP A 43 -13.18 -5.67 14.80
CA ASP A 43 -14.47 -5.06 14.49
C ASP A 43 -14.48 -3.55 14.78
N GLU A 44 -13.78 -3.11 15.84
CA GLU A 44 -13.64 -1.69 16.18
C GLU A 44 -12.86 -0.90 15.12
N THR A 45 -11.86 -1.53 14.49
CA THR A 45 -11.07 -0.90 13.42
C THR A 45 -11.89 -0.80 12.14
N LEU A 46 -12.66 -1.85 11.83
CA LEU A 46 -13.52 -1.91 10.65
C LEU A 46 -14.63 -0.85 10.67
N GLU A 47 -15.10 -0.40 11.85
CA GLU A 47 -16.11 0.65 11.97
C GLU A 47 -15.67 2.00 11.38
N PHE A 48 -14.36 2.28 11.36
CA PHE A 48 -13.81 3.52 10.81
C PHE A 48 -13.53 3.46 9.30
N LEU A 49 -13.73 2.28 8.67
CA LEU A 49 -13.51 2.12 7.25
C LEU A 49 -14.78 2.52 6.48
N PRO A 50 -14.68 3.41 5.48
CA PRO A 50 -15.85 3.97 4.80
C PRO A 50 -16.64 2.91 4.00
N ILE A 51 -16.01 1.79 3.66
CA ILE A 51 -16.62 0.70 2.90
C ILE A 51 -15.98 -0.64 3.33
N PRO A 52 -16.75 -1.74 3.45
CA PRO A 52 -16.19 -3.07 3.72
C PRO A 52 -15.13 -3.49 2.70
N PHE A 53 -14.09 -4.16 3.19
CA PHE A 53 -13.08 -4.86 2.37
C PHE A 53 -13.48 -6.33 2.23
N ASP A 54 -14.08 -6.66 1.08
CA ASP A 54 -14.20 -8.05 0.67
C ASP A 54 -12.96 -8.47 -0.15
N ARG A 55 -12.74 -9.79 -0.24
CA ARG A 55 -11.56 -10.34 -0.92
C ARG A 55 -11.50 -9.96 -2.39
N GLU A 56 -12.65 -9.96 -3.07
CA GLU A 56 -12.76 -9.62 -4.49
C GLU A 56 -12.32 -8.19 -4.76
N ARG A 57 -12.71 -7.24 -3.90
CA ARG A 57 -12.31 -5.86 -3.99
C ARG A 57 -10.82 -5.68 -3.77
N VAL A 58 -10.26 -6.32 -2.75
CA VAL A 58 -8.82 -6.26 -2.48
C VAL A 58 -8.04 -6.86 -3.65
N GLU A 59 -8.51 -7.99 -4.22
CA GLU A 59 -7.92 -8.59 -5.42
C GLU A 59 -7.99 -7.64 -6.63
N GLY A 60 -9.09 -6.88 -6.74
CA GLY A 60 -9.27 -5.87 -7.78
C GLY A 60 -8.21 -4.76 -7.76
N TRP A 61 -7.61 -4.45 -6.62
CA TRP A 61 -6.53 -3.46 -6.53
C TRP A 61 -5.24 -3.91 -7.20
N PHE A 62 -4.94 -5.20 -7.11
CA PHE A 62 -3.73 -5.79 -7.68
C PHE A 62 -3.89 -6.14 -9.17
N LYS A 63 -5.08 -5.92 -9.75
CA LYS A 63 -5.33 -6.12 -11.19
C LYS A 63 -5.14 -4.81 -11.96
N ASN A 64 -4.20 -4.82 -12.91
CA ASN A 64 -3.92 -3.69 -13.81
C ASN A 64 -3.48 -2.41 -13.07
N ILE A 65 -2.50 -2.53 -12.17
CA ILE A 65 -1.96 -1.41 -11.40
C ILE A 65 -1.50 -0.29 -12.34
N ASP A 66 -2.05 0.91 -12.14
CA ASP A 66 -1.77 2.09 -12.95
C ASP A 66 -1.14 3.18 -12.08
N TYR A 67 0.20 3.13 -11.99
CA TYR A 67 0.98 4.09 -11.20
C TYR A 67 0.85 5.55 -11.66
N SER A 68 0.29 5.79 -12.86
CA SER A 68 -0.01 7.16 -13.33
C SER A 68 -1.27 7.75 -12.68
N LYS A 69 -2.14 6.89 -12.13
CA LYS A 69 -3.37 7.28 -11.42
C LYS A 69 -3.20 7.28 -9.92
N ALA A 70 -2.61 6.22 -9.37
CA ALA A 70 -2.35 6.11 -7.95
C ALA A 70 -1.03 5.37 -7.73
N LEU A 71 -0.25 5.82 -6.77
CA LEU A 71 0.94 5.12 -6.28
C LEU A 71 0.70 4.69 -4.84
N PRO A 72 0.21 3.46 -4.63
CA PRO A 72 0.17 2.87 -3.30
C PRO A 72 1.57 2.47 -2.83
N ILE A 73 1.83 2.74 -1.55
CA ILE A 73 3.09 2.47 -0.86
C ILE A 73 2.74 1.59 0.32
N LEU A 74 3.27 0.37 0.32
CA LEU A 74 3.04 -0.62 1.36
C LEU A 74 4.24 -0.67 2.30
N GLY A 75 3.98 -0.96 3.57
CA GLY A 75 5.02 -1.18 4.58
C GLY A 75 5.01 -2.61 5.09
N PHE A 76 6.20 -3.20 5.14
CA PHE A 76 6.41 -4.59 5.52
C PHE A 76 7.39 -4.72 6.70
N VAL A 77 7.11 -5.68 7.58
CA VAL A 77 8.01 -6.17 8.63
C VAL A 77 8.42 -7.61 8.32
N GLU A 78 9.65 -7.97 8.67
CA GLU A 78 10.07 -9.37 8.72
C GLU A 78 9.84 -9.90 10.13
N THR A 79 9.17 -11.05 10.24
CA THR A 79 8.89 -11.73 11.51
C THR A 79 9.38 -13.17 11.46
N ASP A 80 9.38 -13.87 12.59
CA ASP A 80 9.72 -15.31 12.64
C ASP A 80 8.74 -16.18 11.81
N GLU A 81 7.54 -15.67 11.54
CA GLU A 81 6.51 -16.31 10.72
C GLU A 81 6.58 -15.92 9.24
N GLY A 82 7.51 -15.02 8.87
CA GLY A 82 7.67 -14.48 7.53
C GLY A 82 7.36 -12.98 7.43
N THR A 83 7.29 -12.50 6.19
CA THR A 83 7.00 -11.09 5.89
C THR A 83 5.53 -10.78 6.16
N LYS A 84 5.25 -9.68 6.88
CA LYS A 84 3.88 -9.19 7.10
C LYS A 84 3.73 -7.76 6.62
N MET A 85 2.62 -7.46 5.95
CA MET A 85 2.23 -6.09 5.65
C MET A 85 1.60 -5.45 6.89
N VAL A 86 1.98 -4.21 7.22
CA VAL A 86 1.54 -3.51 8.44
C VAL A 86 0.95 -2.14 8.17
N THR A 87 1.09 -1.60 6.96
CA THR A 87 0.54 -0.29 6.62
C THR A 87 0.37 -0.14 5.11
N SER A 88 -0.62 0.67 4.72
CA SER A 88 -0.84 1.11 3.35
C SER A 88 -1.02 2.62 3.30
N ALA A 89 -0.38 3.27 2.32
CA ALA A 89 -0.63 4.65 1.98
C ALA A 89 -0.77 4.78 0.47
N SER A 90 -1.43 5.82 -0.02
CA SER A 90 -1.61 6.04 -1.45
C SER A 90 -1.44 7.50 -1.83
N LEU A 91 -0.72 7.73 -2.92
CA LEU A 91 -0.67 9.00 -3.63
C LEU A 91 -1.59 8.93 -4.84
N SER A 92 -2.72 9.62 -4.80
CA SER A 92 -3.66 9.70 -5.93
C SER A 92 -3.38 10.95 -6.76
N PHE A 93 -3.13 10.77 -8.06
CA PHE A 93 -2.79 11.83 -8.99
C PHE A 93 -4.02 12.35 -9.75
N GLN A 94 -4.15 13.68 -9.84
CA GLN A 94 -5.21 14.29 -10.63
C GLN A 94 -4.99 14.06 -12.13
N GLN A 95 -6.01 13.55 -12.81
CA GLN A 95 -5.91 13.21 -14.24
C GLN A 95 -6.18 14.39 -15.18
N ASN A 96 -6.84 15.45 -14.66
CA ASN A 96 -7.06 16.68 -15.43
C ASN A 96 -5.73 17.42 -15.62
N ASP A 97 -5.38 17.76 -16.86
CA ASP A 97 -4.12 18.41 -17.23
C ASP A 97 -3.80 19.65 -16.39
N VAL A 98 -4.79 20.47 -16.09
CA VAL A 98 -4.62 21.71 -15.31
C VAL A 98 -4.21 21.41 -13.86
N PHE A 99 -4.57 20.22 -13.35
CA PHE A 99 -4.31 19.80 -11.98
C PHE A 99 -3.30 18.65 -11.85
N LYS A 100 -2.66 18.20 -12.94
CA LYS A 100 -1.70 17.07 -12.93
C LYS A 100 -0.54 17.21 -11.93
N HIS A 101 -0.22 18.45 -11.53
CA HIS A 101 0.79 18.74 -10.50
C HIS A 101 0.32 18.47 -9.07
N LYS A 102 -0.97 18.18 -8.85
CA LYS A 102 -1.57 17.92 -7.55
C LYS A 102 -1.70 16.42 -7.31
N ALA A 103 -1.32 16.00 -6.12
CA ALA A 103 -1.56 14.65 -5.61
C ALA A 103 -2.25 14.74 -4.24
N THR A 104 -3.12 13.79 -3.96
CA THR A 104 -3.70 13.59 -2.64
C THR A 104 -2.97 12.44 -1.97
N PHE A 105 -2.49 12.67 -0.75
CA PHE A 105 -1.88 11.62 0.06
C PHE A 105 -2.88 11.10 1.09
N GLY A 106 -3.24 9.83 0.97
CA GLY A 106 -4.06 9.11 1.95
C GLY A 106 -3.22 8.09 2.70
N ILE A 107 -3.45 7.96 4.01
CA ILE A 107 -2.82 6.95 4.85
C ILE A 107 -3.93 6.12 5.49
N SER A 108 -3.80 4.80 5.42
CA SER A 108 -4.63 3.86 6.16
C SER A 108 -3.75 3.19 7.22
N VAL A 109 -4.16 3.36 8.49
CA VAL A 109 -3.53 2.77 9.67
C VAL A 109 -4.54 1.89 10.37
#